data_AF-A0A0V0H0H5-F1
#
_entry.id   AF-A0A0V0H0H5-F1
#
_cell.length_a   1.000
_cell.length_b   1.000
_cell.length_c   1.000
_cell.angle_alpha   90.00
_cell.angle_beta   90.00
_cell.angle_gamma   90.00
#
_symmetry.space_group_name_H-M   'P 1'
#
loop_
_entity.id
_entity.type
_entity.pdbx_description
1 polymer ?
#
loop_
_entity_poly.entity_id
_entity_poly.type
_entity_poly.pdbx_seq_one_letter_code
_entity_poly.pdbx_strand_id
1 'polypeptide(L)'
;MRQEMEEILYTYRVDIVFSGHVHAYERMNRVYNYTLDSCGPVYISVGDGGNIEKVDADHADDPGKCPSPGDNIPEFGGVCHMNFSSGPAKGKFCWDRQPEWSAYRESSFGHGILEMVNSTHALWTWHRNQDIYRENSHGDQIYIVRQPHTCSVDSKDSRLSPSIPVALEHCNCTNIHPICYIIFLIG
;
A
#
# COMPACT_ATOMS: atom_id res chain seq x y z
N MET A 1 -4.59 -9.73 7.90
CA MET A 1 -4.64 -8.25 8.03
C MET A 1 -5.45 -7.59 6.93
N ARG A 2 -5.06 -7.67 5.65
CA ARG A 2 -5.78 -7.01 4.54
C ARG A 2 -7.29 -7.24 4.55
N GLN A 3 -7.76 -8.50 4.64
CA GLN A 3 -9.20 -8.83 4.62
C GLN A 3 -10.00 -8.17 5.76
N GLU A 4 -9.37 -7.84 6.88
CA GLU A 4 -10.04 -7.27 8.06
C GLU A 4 -9.97 -5.74 8.09
N MET A 5 -8.89 -5.15 7.55
CA MET A 5 -8.60 -3.73 7.72
C MET A 5 -8.73 -2.92 6.44
N GLU A 6 -8.55 -3.51 5.26
CA GLU A 6 -8.52 -2.75 4.00
C GLU A 6 -9.83 -1.99 3.76
N GLU A 7 -10.98 -2.60 4.06
CA GLU A 7 -12.29 -1.95 3.91
C GLU A 7 -12.44 -0.73 4.83
N ILE A 8 -12.01 -0.81 6.09
CA ILE A 8 -12.10 0.34 6.99
C ILE A 8 -11.11 1.44 6.57
N LEU A 9 -9.90 1.10 6.13
CA LEU A 9 -8.94 2.08 5.62
C LEU A 9 -9.46 2.78 4.35
N TYR A 10 -10.08 2.02 3.46
CA TYR A 10 -10.72 2.54 2.25
C TYR A 10 -11.91 3.46 2.59
N THR A 11 -12.78 3.03 3.50
CA THR A 11 -13.96 3.80 3.96
C THR A 11 -13.55 5.15 4.57
N TYR A 12 -12.47 5.18 5.34
CA TYR A 12 -11.93 6.41 5.93
C TYR A 12 -11.00 7.19 4.99
N ARG A 13 -10.86 6.76 3.73
CA ARG A 13 -10.12 7.46 2.67
C ARG A 13 -8.65 7.66 3.02
N VAL A 14 -8.01 6.60 3.50
CA VAL A 14 -6.55 6.57 3.65
C VAL A 14 -5.91 6.84 2.30
N ASP A 15 -5.01 7.81 2.25
CA ASP A 15 -4.39 8.26 1.01
C ASP A 15 -3.14 7.42 0.68
N ILE A 16 -2.34 7.09 1.71
CA ILE A 16 -1.06 6.38 1.59
C ILE A 16 -0.89 5.39 2.74
N VAL A 17 -0.41 4.18 2.43
CA VAL A 17 0.01 3.17 3.41
C VAL A 17 1.49 2.86 3.21
N PHE A 18 2.28 3.04 4.25
CA PHE A 18 3.68 2.62 4.28
C PHE A 18 3.84 1.31 5.03
N SER A 19 4.66 0.41 4.50
CA SER A 19 5.04 -0.84 5.16
C SER A 19 6.54 -1.12 5.02
N GLY A 20 7.06 -1.97 5.90
CA GLY A 20 8.39 -2.57 5.77
C GLY A 20 8.29 -4.07 5.50
N HIS A 21 9.09 -4.85 6.21
CA HIS A 21 9.15 -6.32 6.18
C HIS A 21 9.81 -6.92 4.92
N VAL A 22 9.33 -6.61 3.72
CA VAL A 22 9.98 -7.05 2.48
C VAL A 22 11.25 -6.22 2.27
N HIS A 23 12.39 -6.86 2.04
CA HIS A 23 13.70 -6.20 1.93
C HIS A 23 13.95 -5.66 0.52
N ALA A 24 12.99 -4.93 -0.01
CA ALA A 24 13.05 -4.26 -1.30
C ALA A 24 12.12 -3.04 -1.29
N TYR A 25 12.28 -2.20 -2.30
CA TYR A 25 11.37 -1.08 -2.55
C TYR A 25 10.27 -1.49 -3.52
N GLU A 26 9.01 -1.20 -3.17
CA GLU A 26 7.89 -1.33 -4.10
C GLU A 26 6.87 -0.21 -3.87
N ARG A 27 6.39 0.39 -4.96
CA ARG A 27 5.26 1.31 -4.97
C ARG A 27 4.16 0.76 -5.85
N MET A 28 2.97 0.68 -5.30
CA MET A 28 1.78 0.26 -6.02
C MET A 28 1.06 1.47 -6.63
N ASN A 29 0.29 1.23 -7.70
CA ASN A 29 -0.80 2.11 -8.11
C ASN A 29 -1.90 2.12 -7.04
N ARG A 30 -2.81 3.09 -7.12
CA ARG A 30 -3.99 3.09 -6.24
C ARG A 30 -4.80 1.82 -6.46
N VAL A 31 -5.03 1.08 -5.38
CA VAL A 31 -5.60 -0.27 -5.43
C VAL A 31 -6.51 -0.48 -4.23
N TYR A 32 -7.63 -1.16 -4.46
CA TYR A 32 -8.52 -1.65 -3.43
C TYR A 32 -8.92 -3.08 -3.77
N ASN A 33 -8.71 -4.02 -2.84
CA ASN A 33 -9.09 -5.42 -2.99
C ASN A 33 -8.57 -6.05 -4.30
N TYR A 34 -7.27 -5.89 -4.56
CA TYR A 34 -6.58 -6.36 -5.77
C TYR A 34 -7.13 -5.80 -7.10
N THR A 35 -7.88 -4.71 -7.07
CA THR A 35 -8.39 -4.04 -8.26
C THR A 35 -7.86 -2.61 -8.29
N LEU A 36 -7.39 -2.17 -9.47
CA LEU A 36 -7.01 -0.78 -9.67
C LEU A 36 -8.22 0.12 -9.41
N ASP A 37 -8.07 1.04 -8.46
CA ASP A 37 -9.14 1.92 -8.02
C ASP A 37 -8.55 3.31 -7.79
N SER A 38 -9.07 4.33 -8.48
CA SER A 38 -8.60 5.71 -8.34
C SER A 38 -8.78 6.30 -6.94
N CYS A 39 -9.65 5.71 -6.12
CA CYS A 39 -9.92 6.11 -4.74
C CYS A 39 -9.21 5.22 -3.71
N GLY A 40 -8.56 4.14 -4.14
CA GLY A 40 -7.76 3.29 -3.28
C GLY A 40 -6.52 4.01 -2.74
N PRO A 41 -5.98 3.58 -1.58
CA PRO A 41 -4.70 4.07 -1.09
C PRO A 41 -3.56 3.70 -2.04
N VAL A 42 -2.49 4.50 -2.00
CA VAL A 42 -1.19 4.12 -2.56
C VAL A 42 -0.45 3.32 -1.50
N TYR A 43 -0.08 2.08 -1.80
CA TYR A 43 0.76 1.27 -0.93
C TYR A 43 2.22 1.41 -1.34
N ILE A 44 3.08 1.67 -0.37
CA ILE A 44 4.52 1.84 -0.57
C ILE A 44 5.25 0.98 0.46
N SER A 45 6.01 0.01 -0.02
CA SER A 45 6.90 -0.80 0.78
C SER A 45 8.32 -0.22 0.73
N VAL A 46 8.86 0.10 1.91
CA VAL A 46 10.21 0.63 2.14
C VAL A 46 10.90 -0.17 3.25
N GLY A 47 10.94 -1.50 3.10
CA GLY A 47 11.66 -2.40 4.01
C GLY A 47 13.15 -2.58 3.65
N ASP A 48 13.64 -1.77 2.74
CA ASP A 48 14.98 -1.80 2.13
C ASP A 48 16.04 -1.01 2.92
N GLY A 49 15.94 -1.03 4.25
CA GLY A 49 16.80 -0.24 5.14
C GLY A 49 18.26 -0.73 5.28
N GLY A 50 18.62 -1.88 4.70
CA GLY A 50 20.00 -2.39 4.73
C GLY A 50 20.31 -3.39 5.84
N ASN A 51 19.38 -4.27 6.20
CA ASN A 51 19.63 -5.33 7.17
C ASN A 51 20.56 -6.45 6.62
N ILE A 52 20.97 -7.37 7.50
CA ILE A 52 21.92 -8.46 7.17
C ILE A 52 21.30 -9.60 6.34
N GLU A 53 19.98 -9.65 6.21
CA GLU A 53 19.22 -10.74 5.59
C GLU A 53 19.22 -10.64 4.06
N LYS A 54 19.89 -9.60 3.53
CA LYS A 54 20.04 -9.26 2.10
C LYS A 54 18.76 -8.71 1.48
N VAL A 55 18.91 -8.20 0.26
CA VAL A 55 17.83 -7.62 -0.53
C VAL A 55 17.00 -8.73 -1.19
N ASP A 56 15.68 -8.57 -1.20
CA ASP A 56 14.77 -9.48 -1.89
C ASP A 56 14.79 -9.17 -3.40
N ALA A 57 15.22 -10.13 -4.20
CA ALA A 57 15.38 -9.98 -5.66
C ALA A 57 14.41 -10.82 -6.49
N ASP A 58 13.86 -11.88 -5.90
CA ASP A 58 12.89 -12.75 -6.56
C ASP A 58 11.48 -12.16 -6.45
N HIS A 59 10.69 -12.31 -7.50
CA HIS A 59 9.27 -11.94 -7.50
C HIS A 59 8.40 -13.20 -7.57
N ALA A 60 7.22 -13.18 -6.94
CA ALA A 60 6.28 -14.29 -7.00
C ALA A 60 5.79 -14.59 -8.44
N ASP A 61 5.86 -13.61 -9.33
CA ASP A 61 5.53 -13.73 -10.75
C ASP A 61 6.70 -14.17 -11.64
N ASP A 62 7.90 -14.37 -11.09
CA ASP A 62 9.03 -14.93 -11.83
C ASP A 62 8.79 -16.44 -12.12
N PRO A 63 9.28 -16.97 -13.25
CA PRO A 63 9.09 -18.38 -13.61
C PRO A 63 9.56 -19.35 -12.51
N GLY A 64 8.61 -20.11 -11.95
CA GLY A 64 8.89 -21.12 -10.93
C GLY A 64 9.06 -20.58 -9.50
N LYS A 65 8.80 -19.28 -9.28
CA LYS A 65 8.93 -18.63 -7.96
C LYS A 65 7.60 -18.41 -7.23
N CYS A 66 6.47 -18.73 -7.86
CA CYS A 66 5.17 -18.63 -7.21
C CYS A 66 5.11 -19.59 -6.00
N PRO A 67 4.90 -19.07 -4.77
CA PRO A 67 4.89 -19.90 -3.56
C PRO A 67 3.72 -20.89 -3.53
N SER A 68 3.94 -22.00 -2.85
CA SER A 68 2.94 -23.03 -2.59
C SER A 68 2.03 -22.63 -1.42
N PRO A 69 0.82 -23.21 -1.28
CA PRO A 69 -0.08 -22.90 -0.16
C PRO A 69 0.48 -23.18 1.24
N GLY A 70 1.52 -24.02 1.35
CA GLY A 70 2.23 -24.31 2.60
C GLY A 70 3.37 -23.33 2.92
N ASP A 71 3.70 -22.43 2.00
CA ASP A 71 4.69 -21.38 2.21
C ASP A 71 4.02 -20.14 2.85
N ASN A 72 4.83 -19.25 3.43
CA ASN A 72 4.37 -17.99 4.03
C ASN A 72 3.33 -18.15 5.15
N ILE A 73 3.42 -19.23 5.92
CA ILE A 73 2.60 -19.41 7.11
C ILE A 73 3.19 -18.54 8.24
N PRO A 74 2.44 -17.56 8.77
CA PRO A 74 2.93 -16.71 9.84
C PRO A 74 3.07 -17.50 11.15
N GLU A 75 4.05 -17.14 11.98
CA GLU A 75 4.27 -17.74 13.31
C GLU A 75 3.03 -17.59 14.22
N PHE A 76 2.33 -16.47 14.07
CA PHE A 76 1.11 -16.15 14.82
C PHE A 76 -0.04 -15.81 13.87
N GLY A 77 -1.20 -16.39 14.14
CA GLY A 77 -2.45 -16.10 13.44
C GLY A 77 -2.85 -17.14 12.39
N GLY A 78 -3.90 -16.82 11.64
CA GLY A 78 -4.45 -17.67 10.60
C GLY A 78 -3.98 -17.27 9.20
N VAL A 79 -4.13 -18.19 8.25
CA VAL A 79 -3.81 -18.00 6.84
C VAL A 79 -5.08 -17.69 6.05
N CYS A 80 -5.06 -16.60 5.28
CA CYS A 80 -6.19 -16.17 4.46
C CYS A 80 -5.79 -16.02 2.98
N HIS A 81 -5.04 -17.01 2.47
CA HIS A 81 -4.60 -17.06 1.08
C HIS A 81 -5.79 -17.44 0.19
N MET A 82 -6.04 -16.67 -0.86
CA MET A 82 -7.09 -16.95 -1.83
C MET A 82 -6.53 -16.84 -3.24
N ASN A 83 -6.94 -17.74 -4.12
CA ASN A 83 -6.69 -17.59 -5.54
C ASN A 83 -7.48 -16.39 -6.09
N PHE A 84 -6.93 -15.71 -7.08
CA PHE A 84 -7.64 -14.61 -7.73
C PHE A 84 -8.93 -15.13 -8.38
N SER A 85 -10.05 -14.50 -8.07
CA SER A 85 -11.37 -14.86 -8.63
C SER A 85 -11.64 -14.17 -9.98
N SER A 86 -10.87 -13.14 -10.30
CA SER A 86 -11.02 -12.28 -11.48
C SER A 86 -9.65 -11.79 -12.00
N GLY A 87 -9.66 -11.09 -13.14
CA GLY A 87 -8.46 -10.48 -13.73
C GLY A 87 -7.52 -11.46 -14.46
N PRO A 88 -6.33 -10.99 -14.87
CA PRO A 88 -5.36 -11.77 -15.64
C PRO A 88 -4.86 -13.05 -14.95
N ALA A 89 -4.85 -13.09 -13.62
CA ALA A 89 -4.45 -14.25 -12.83
C ALA A 89 -5.62 -15.10 -12.33
N LYS A 90 -6.81 -14.99 -12.92
CA LYS A 90 -8.01 -15.73 -12.49
C LYS A 90 -7.72 -17.23 -12.36
N GLY A 91 -8.06 -17.79 -11.20
CA GLY A 91 -7.87 -19.20 -10.85
C GLY A 91 -6.45 -19.56 -10.42
N LYS A 92 -5.50 -18.62 -10.46
CA LYS A 92 -4.11 -18.80 -10.04
C LYS A 92 -3.84 -18.05 -8.73
N PHE A 93 -2.76 -18.46 -8.06
CA PHE A 93 -2.27 -17.78 -6.85
C PHE A 93 -1.36 -16.60 -7.15
N CYS A 94 -0.53 -16.71 -8.20
CA CYS A 94 0.35 -15.64 -8.66
C CYS A 94 0.06 -15.28 -10.12
N TRP A 95 0.49 -14.08 -10.50
CA TRP A 95 0.58 -13.68 -11.89
C TRP A 95 1.82 -14.32 -12.53
N ASP A 96 1.90 -14.29 -13.86
CA ASP A 96 3.05 -14.72 -14.65
C ASP A 96 3.85 -13.55 -15.24
N ARG A 97 3.54 -12.34 -14.74
CA ARG A 97 4.18 -11.06 -15.05
C ARG A 97 3.90 -10.10 -13.90
N GLN A 98 4.61 -8.97 -13.88
CA GLN A 98 4.36 -7.91 -12.92
C GLN A 98 2.87 -7.52 -12.92
N PRO A 99 2.18 -7.61 -11.77
CA PRO A 99 0.77 -7.23 -11.69
C PRO A 99 0.57 -5.75 -12.00
N GLU A 100 -0.58 -5.40 -12.58
CA GLU A 100 -0.86 -4.03 -13.04
C GLU A 100 -0.93 -2.99 -11.89
N TRP A 101 -1.16 -3.46 -10.67
CA TRP A 101 -1.09 -2.62 -9.47
C TRP A 101 0.33 -2.37 -8.97
N SER A 102 1.34 -3.14 -9.38
CA SER A 102 2.74 -2.88 -9.04
C SER A 102 3.28 -1.85 -10.01
N ALA A 103 3.42 -0.59 -9.58
CA ALA A 103 3.80 0.51 -10.46
C ALA A 103 5.32 0.62 -10.62
N TYR A 104 6.06 0.41 -9.54
CA TYR A 104 7.52 0.40 -9.52
C TYR A 104 8.00 -0.57 -8.45
N ARG A 105 9.01 -1.39 -8.75
CA ARG A 105 9.65 -2.29 -7.79
C ARG A 105 11.14 -2.38 -8.10
N GLU A 106 11.98 -2.29 -7.07
CA GLU A 106 13.43 -2.35 -7.22
C GLU A 106 14.10 -2.95 -5.99
N SER A 107 15.01 -3.90 -6.24
CA SER A 107 15.83 -4.57 -5.25
C SER A 107 17.12 -3.78 -4.98
N SER A 108 16.98 -2.61 -4.38
CA SER A 108 18.08 -1.77 -3.90
C SER A 108 17.80 -1.35 -2.47
N PHE A 109 18.84 -1.11 -1.67
CA PHE A 109 18.68 -0.44 -0.38
C PHE A 109 18.48 1.06 -0.56
N GLY A 110 17.70 1.65 0.32
CA GLY A 110 17.30 3.03 0.19
C GLY A 110 16.47 3.56 1.35
N HIS A 111 15.91 4.74 1.13
CA HIS A 111 14.95 5.37 2.03
C HIS A 111 14.02 6.29 1.23
N GLY A 112 12.85 6.57 1.80
CA GLY A 112 11.87 7.46 1.21
C GLY A 112 11.72 8.79 1.94
N ILE A 113 11.32 9.82 1.20
CA ILE A 113 10.98 11.15 1.69
C ILE A 113 9.60 11.50 1.16
N LEU A 114 8.70 11.86 2.07
CA LEU A 114 7.36 12.37 1.75
C LEU A 114 7.28 13.86 2.08
N GLU A 115 7.03 14.68 1.08
CA GLU A 115 6.90 16.13 1.21
C GLU A 115 5.46 16.56 0.98
N MET A 116 4.81 17.04 2.04
CA MET A 116 3.45 17.58 1.96
C MET A 116 3.49 18.96 1.32
N VAL A 117 3.02 19.07 0.07
CA VAL A 117 3.04 20.34 -0.67
C VAL A 117 1.83 21.19 -0.33
N ASN A 118 0.64 20.59 -0.32
CA ASN A 118 -0.61 21.26 0.07
C ASN A 118 -1.67 20.21 0.49
N SER A 119 -2.92 20.63 0.67
CA SER A 119 -4.01 19.75 1.10
C SER A 119 -4.40 18.66 0.09
N THR A 120 -3.94 18.75 -1.16
CA THR A 120 -4.24 17.78 -2.22
C THR A 120 -3.02 17.10 -2.84
N HIS A 121 -1.82 17.64 -2.64
CA HIS A 121 -0.58 17.15 -3.26
C HIS A 121 0.46 16.81 -2.20
N ALA A 122 1.04 15.61 -2.32
CA ALA A 122 2.26 15.21 -1.65
C ALA A 122 3.25 14.69 -2.69
N LEU A 123 4.53 15.04 -2.54
CA LEU A 123 5.61 14.50 -3.36
C LEU A 123 6.24 13.32 -2.61
N TRP A 124 6.22 12.16 -3.22
CA TRP A 124 6.97 11.00 -2.75
C TRP A 124 8.24 10.85 -3.56
N THR A 125 9.36 10.69 -2.87
CA THR A 125 10.66 10.43 -3.48
C THR A 125 11.35 9.30 -2.75
N TRP A 126 11.81 8.28 -3.47
CA TRP A 126 12.66 7.23 -2.94
C TRP A 126 14.10 7.37 -3.46
N HIS A 127 15.06 7.22 -2.55
CA HIS A 127 16.47 7.41 -2.80
C HIS A 127 17.24 6.13 -2.53
N ARG A 128 18.01 5.71 -3.53
CA ARG A 128 18.91 4.56 -3.46
C ARG A 128 20.18 4.92 -2.70
N ASN A 129 20.65 4.00 -1.86
CA ASN A 129 21.88 4.19 -1.11
C ASN A 129 23.12 4.30 -2.02
N GLN A 130 23.13 3.60 -3.16
CA GLN A 130 24.23 3.65 -4.12
C GLN A 130 24.35 4.98 -4.89
N ASP A 131 23.31 5.83 -4.87
CA ASP A 131 23.28 7.09 -5.61
C ASP A 131 23.76 8.30 -4.78
N ILE A 132 24.36 8.08 -3.59
CA ILE A 132 24.71 9.13 -2.61
C ILE A 132 25.55 10.29 -3.17
N TYR A 133 26.34 10.07 -4.23
CA TYR A 133 27.19 11.09 -4.85
C TYR A 133 26.60 11.74 -6.09
N ARG A 134 25.38 11.35 -6.50
CA ARG A 134 24.72 11.87 -7.70
C ARG A 134 23.71 12.93 -7.27
N GLU A 135 24.08 14.20 -7.45
CA GLU A 135 23.16 15.31 -7.26
C GLU A 135 21.89 15.10 -8.11
N ASN A 136 20.71 15.27 -7.49
CA ASN A 136 19.39 15.06 -8.11
C ASN A 136 19.10 13.63 -8.60
N SER A 137 19.81 12.61 -8.12
CA SER A 137 19.45 11.22 -8.40
C SER A 137 18.35 10.75 -7.46
N HIS A 138 17.21 10.43 -8.04
CA HIS A 138 16.06 9.81 -7.39
C HIS A 138 15.88 8.43 -8.01
N GLY A 139 15.66 7.40 -7.18
CA GLY A 139 15.34 6.07 -7.68
C GLY A 139 13.92 6.03 -8.25
N ASP A 140 12.98 6.61 -7.51
CA ASP A 140 11.58 6.76 -7.91
C ASP A 140 11.03 8.07 -7.35
N GLN A 141 10.12 8.72 -8.07
CA GLN A 141 9.51 9.97 -7.67
C GLN A 141 8.12 10.14 -8.29
N ILE A 142 7.14 10.52 -7.47
CA ILE A 142 5.76 10.73 -7.92
C ILE A 142 5.02 11.76 -7.08
N TYR A 143 4.18 12.56 -7.72
CA TYR A 143 3.15 13.32 -7.02
C TYR A 143 1.95 12.44 -6.71
N ILE A 144 1.66 12.27 -5.42
CA ILE A 144 0.43 11.64 -4.94
C ILE A 144 -0.61 12.74 -4.78
N VAL A 145 -1.61 12.70 -5.66
CA VAL A 145 -2.72 13.67 -5.67
C VAL A 145 -3.96 13.00 -5.12
N ARG A 146 -4.57 13.59 -4.08
CA ARG A 146 -5.84 13.13 -3.51
C ARG A 146 -7.02 13.91 -4.06
N GLN A 147 -8.15 13.22 -4.22
CA GLN A 147 -9.36 13.75 -4.84
C GLN A 147 -10.56 13.65 -3.86
N PRO A 148 -10.61 14.51 -2.82
CA PRO A 148 -11.57 14.36 -1.72
C PRO A 148 -13.05 14.51 -2.16
N HIS A 149 -13.31 15.24 -3.23
CA HIS A 149 -14.66 15.46 -3.75
C HIS A 149 -15.16 14.31 -4.64
N THR A 150 -14.25 13.61 -5.33
CA THR A 150 -14.58 12.51 -6.24
C THR A 150 -14.74 11.20 -5.49
N CYS A 151 -13.89 10.96 -4.49
CA CYS A 151 -13.88 9.74 -3.68
C CYS A 151 -14.81 9.83 -2.46
N SER A 152 -15.98 10.47 -2.63
CA SER A 152 -17.02 10.46 -1.61
C SER A 152 -17.66 9.08 -1.60
N VAL A 153 -17.50 8.35 -0.50
CA VAL A 153 -18.28 7.14 -0.26
C VAL A 153 -19.72 7.61 -0.07
N ASP A 154 -20.50 7.62 -1.15
CA ASP A 154 -21.95 7.72 -1.05
C ASP A 154 -22.39 6.65 -0.04
N SER A 155 -23.17 7.03 0.97
CA SER A 155 -23.76 6.17 2.00
C SER A 155 -24.80 5.19 1.41
N LYS A 156 -24.44 4.49 0.35
CA LYS A 156 -25.26 3.59 -0.45
C LYS A 156 -24.94 2.11 -0.18
N ASP A 157 -24.37 1.80 0.98
CA ASP A 157 -24.57 0.48 1.57
C ASP A 157 -25.27 0.62 2.92
N SER A 158 -26.60 0.55 2.88
CA SER A 158 -27.46 0.51 4.07
C SER A 158 -27.34 -0.80 4.86
N ARG A 159 -26.30 -1.62 4.63
CA ARG A 159 -26.01 -2.83 5.40
C ARG A 159 -24.82 -2.74 6.37
N LEU A 160 -24.06 -1.64 6.34
CA LEU A 160 -23.00 -1.40 7.32
C LEU A 160 -23.22 -0.05 8.00
N SER A 161 -24.17 -0.03 8.94
CA SER A 161 -24.01 0.81 10.12
C SER A 161 -23.11 0.03 11.07
N PRO A 162 -21.82 0.37 11.28
CA PRO A 162 -21.19 -0.03 12.52
C PRO A 162 -22.00 0.66 13.61
N SER A 163 -22.59 -0.10 14.53
CA SER A 163 -23.00 0.45 15.81
C SER A 163 -21.74 1.00 16.46
N ILE A 164 -21.46 2.28 16.23
CA ILE A 164 -20.43 3.04 16.92
C ILE A 164 -20.75 2.88 18.41
N PRO A 165 -19.86 2.31 19.24
CA PRO A 165 -20.08 2.38 20.67
C PRO A 165 -20.15 3.86 21.03
N VAL A 166 -21.24 4.24 21.73
CA VAL A 166 -21.61 5.61 22.16
C VAL A 166 -20.61 6.15 23.21
N ALA A 167 -19.33 6.20 22.84
CA ALA A 167 -18.23 6.62 23.71
C ALA A 167 -17.32 7.67 23.06
N LEU A 168 -17.69 8.21 21.89
CA LEU A 168 -16.90 9.24 21.19
C LEU A 168 -17.73 10.44 20.72
N GLU A 169 -18.87 10.72 21.35
CA GLU A 169 -19.65 11.95 21.12
C GLU A 169 -19.03 13.22 21.75
N HIS A 170 -17.83 13.15 22.35
CA HIS A 170 -17.17 14.32 22.95
C HIS A 170 -15.95 14.86 22.22
N CYS A 171 -15.62 14.37 21.01
CA CYS A 171 -14.64 15.04 20.16
C CYS A 171 -15.32 15.61 18.92
N ASN A 172 -15.96 16.77 19.12
CA ASN A 172 -16.53 17.59 18.07
C ASN A 172 -15.39 18.22 17.25
N CYS A 173 -14.78 17.43 16.37
CA CYS A 173 -13.77 17.89 15.42
C CYS A 173 -14.45 18.57 14.23
N THR A 174 -15.11 19.70 14.47
CA THR A 174 -15.78 20.52 13.43
C THR A 174 -14.80 21.29 12.53
N ASN A 175 -13.49 21.06 12.64
CA ASN A 175 -12.45 21.71 11.83
C ASN A 175 -11.28 20.77 11.53
N ILE A 176 -11.55 19.55 11.02
CA ILE A 176 -10.49 18.78 10.35
C ILE A 176 -10.37 19.34 8.93
N HIS A 177 -9.39 20.21 8.70
CA HIS A 177 -8.91 20.50 7.35
C HIS A 177 -8.69 19.17 6.60
N PRO A 178 -8.87 19.12 5.27
CA PRO A 178 -8.61 17.90 4.50
C PRO A 178 -7.11 17.61 4.51
N ILE A 179 -6.65 16.97 5.57
CA ILE A 179 -5.28 16.50 5.76
C ILE A 179 -5.16 15.16 5.05
N CYS A 180 -3.98 14.85 4.53
CA CYS A 180 -3.64 13.57 3.95
C CYS A 180 -3.62 12.51 5.06
N TYR A 181 -4.38 11.43 4.93
CA TYR A 181 -4.41 10.35 5.91
C TYR A 181 -3.34 9.31 5.57
N ILE A 182 -2.31 9.25 6.41
CA ILE A 182 -1.14 8.37 6.24
C ILE A 182 -1.15 7.32 7.34
N ILE A 183 -0.95 6.05 6.96
CA ILE A 183 -0.82 4.94 7.90
C ILE A 183 0.55 4.29 7.73
N PHE A 184 1.23 4.08 8.86
CA PHE A 184 2.44 3.27 8.94
C PHE A 184 2.06 1.92 9.54
N LEU A 185 2.20 0.86 8.74
CA LEU A 185 2.08 -0.51 9.21
C LEU A 185 3.48 -1.00 9.55
N ILE A 186 3.73 -1.18 10.85
CA ILE A 186 4.93 -1.85 11.33
C ILE A 186 4.63 -3.34 11.25
N GLY A 187 5.30 -4.02 10.31
CA GLY A 187 5.30 -5.48 10.18
C GLY A 187 6.50 -6.10 10.89
#